data_AF-A0AA87C3S1-F1
#
_entry.id   AF-A0AA87C3S1-F1
#
_cell.length_a   1.000
_cell.length_b   1.000
_cell.length_c   1.000
_cell.angle_alpha   90.00
_cell.angle_beta   90.00
_cell.angle_gamma   90.00
#
_symmetry.space_group_name_H-M   'P 1'
#
loop_
_entity.id
_entity.type
_entity.pdbx_description
1 polymer ?
#
loop_
_entity_poly.entity_id
_entity_poly.type
_entity_poly.pdbx_seq_one_letter_code
_entity_poly.pdbx_strand_id
1 'polypeptide(L)' 'METPMHSINIDFTHSSEAKLLHRLIESQLSPSIGSEEDSYLSVVLGQFEEAIELLESLEV' A
#
# COMPACT_ATOMS: atom_id res chain seq x y z
N MET A 1 -5.12 -20.16 10.18
CA MET A 1 -5.56 -18.84 9.68
C MET A 1 -5.06 -17.83 10.68
N GLU A 2 -3.86 -17.30 10.46
CA GLU A 2 -3.37 -16.15 11.23
C GLU A 2 -3.61 -14.92 10.38
N THR A 3 -4.88 -14.49 10.30
CA THR A 3 -5.16 -13.13 9.85
C THR A 3 -4.56 -12.21 10.92
N PRO A 4 -3.59 -11.35 10.61
CA PRO A 4 -3.04 -10.43 11.59
C PRO A 4 -4.20 -9.63 12.18
N MET A 5 -4.25 -9.51 13.50
CA MET A 5 -5.38 -8.96 14.26
C MET A 5 -5.69 -7.49 13.91
N HIS A 6 -4.90 -6.86 13.03
CA HIS A 6 -4.97 -5.46 12.62
C HIS A 6 -4.94 -5.36 11.08
N SER A 7 -6.06 -5.61 10.43
CA SER A 7 -6.23 -5.32 9.00
C SER A 7 -6.95 -3.98 8.84
N ILE A 8 -6.35 -3.05 8.10
CA ILE A 8 -7.02 -1.82 7.67
C ILE A 8 -7.57 -2.09 6.28
N ASN A 9 -8.89 -2.03 6.11
CA ASN A 9 -9.52 -2.08 4.78
C ASN A 9 -9.76 -0.65 4.30
N ILE A 10 -9.31 -0.33 3.08
CA ILE A 10 -9.47 0.98 2.47
C ILE A 10 -10.05 0.75 1.08
N ASP A 11 -11.27 1.22 0.88
CA ASP A 11 -11.97 1.14 -0.40
C ASP A 11 -11.64 2.39 -1.24
N PHE A 12 -11.19 2.19 -2.48
CA PHE A 12 -10.90 3.27 -3.43
C PHE A 12 -11.99 3.32 -4.50
N THR A 13 -12.37 4.54 -4.88
CA THR A 13 -13.31 4.75 -6.01
C THR A 13 -12.56 4.90 -7.33
N HIS A 14 -11.29 5.33 -7.28
CA HIS A 14 -10.43 5.49 -8.45
C HIS A 14 -8.95 5.22 -8.10
N SER A 15 -8.17 4.74 -9.06
CA SER A 15 -6.77 4.33 -8.94
C SER A 15 -5.87 5.50 -8.56
N SER A 16 -6.27 6.71 -8.93
CA SER A 16 -5.60 7.96 -8.52
C SER A 16 -5.59 8.16 -7.00
N GLU A 17 -6.61 7.71 -6.28
CA GLU A 17 -6.68 7.78 -4.82
C GLU A 17 -5.70 6.79 -4.19
N ALA A 18 -5.67 5.56 -4.70
CA ALA A 18 -4.74 4.52 -4.28
C ALA A 18 -3.28 4.92 -4.56
N LYS A 19 -2.99 5.50 -5.74
CA LYS A 19 -1.67 6.03 -6.11
C LYS A 19 -1.23 7.19 -5.22
N LEU A 20 -2.15 8.05 -4.80
CA LEU A 20 -1.84 9.15 -3.89
C LEU A 20 -1.39 8.59 -2.53
N LEU A 21 -2.11 7.61 -2.00
CA LEU A 21 -1.77 6.98 -0.74
C LEU A 21 -0.45 6.18 -0.82
N HIS A 22 -0.23 5.45 -1.92
CA HIS A 22 1.04 4.76 -2.18
C HIS A 22 2.23 5.73 -2.10
N ARG A 23 2.18 6.86 -2.81
CA ARG A 23 3.25 7.88 -2.78
C ARG A 23 3.45 8.49 -1.39
N LEU A 24 2.36 8.66 -0.63
CA LEU A 24 2.45 9.20 0.71
C LEU A 24 3.16 8.21 1.64
N ILE A 25 2.83 6.92 1.58
CA ILE A 25 3.49 5.87 2.37
C ILE A 25 4.96 5.73 1.96
N GLU A 26 5.24 5.74 0.65
CA GLU A 26 6.60 5.71 0.11
C GLU A 26 7.45 6.89 0.62
N SER A 27 6.85 8.07 0.75
CA SER A 27 7.54 9.25 1.31
C SER A 27 7.90 9.13 2.79
N GLN A 28 7.27 8.21 3.52
CA GLN A 28 7.54 7.97 4.94
C GLN A 28 8.60 6.88 5.16
N LEU A 29 9.00 6.12 4.13
CA LEU A 29 10.08 5.16 4.24
C LEU A 29 11.38 5.89 4.58
N SER A 30 12.05 5.47 5.65
CA SER A 30 13.35 6.02 5.99
C SER A 30 14.41 5.43 5.05
N PRO A 31 15.34 6.24 4.50
CA PRO A 31 16.48 5.70 3.77
C PRO A 31 17.46 4.92 4.67
N SER A 32 17.31 5.01 6.00
CA SER A 32 18.08 4.24 6.97
C SER A 32 17.49 2.83 7.14
N ILE A 33 17.91 1.93 6.26
CA ILE A 33 17.55 0.50 6.26
C ILE A 33 17.76 -0.12 7.65
N GLY A 34 16.69 -0.67 8.23
CA GLY A 34 16.82 -1.64 9.33
C GLY A 34 15.71 -1.70 10.36
N SER A 35 14.68 -0.85 10.27
CA SER A 35 13.55 -0.90 11.20
C SER A 35 12.52 -1.95 10.76
N GLU A 36 11.87 -2.62 11.71
CA GLU A 36 10.73 -3.51 11.43
C GLU A 36 9.57 -2.75 10.75
N GLU A 37 9.47 -1.43 10.99
CA GLU A 37 8.51 -0.53 10.36
C GLU A 37 8.76 -0.40 8.85
N ASP A 38 10.00 -0.20 8.41
CA ASP A 38 10.33 -0.13 6.97
C ASP A 38 10.01 -1.46 6.26
N SER A 39 10.24 -2.59 6.95
CA SER A 39 9.89 -3.92 6.42
C SER A 39 8.37 -4.08 6.29
N TYR A 40 7.59 -3.62 7.26
CA TYR A 40 6.13 -3.65 7.21
C TYR A 40 5.60 -2.74 6.09
N LEU A 41 6.08 -1.49 6.01
CA LEU A 41 5.67 -0.54 4.99
C LEU A 41 6.04 -1.00 3.59
N SER A 42 7.16 -1.69 3.41
CA SER A 42 7.54 -2.29 2.12
C SER A 42 6.54 -3.36 1.66
N VAL A 43 6.05 -4.19 2.59
CA VAL A 43 5.01 -5.19 2.30
C VAL A 43 3.69 -4.51 1.93
N VAL A 44 3.32 -3.45 2.67
CA VAL A 44 2.11 -2.66 2.38
C VAL A 44 2.19 -2.02 1.00
N LEU A 45 3.33 -1.42 0.62
CA LEU A 45 3.51 -0.82 -0.69
C LEU A 45 3.34 -1.84 -1.83
N GLY A 46 3.92 -3.04 -1.71
CA GLY A 46 3.72 -4.09 -2.71
C GLY A 46 2.25 -4.49 -2.88
N GLN A 47 1.49 -4.57 -1.78
CA GLN A 47 0.05 -4.82 -1.85
C GLN A 47 -0.72 -3.67 -2.53
N PHE A 48 -0.28 -2.42 -2.33
CA PHE A 48 -0.84 -1.26 -3.00
C PHE A 48 -0.56 -1.29 -4.50
N GLU A 49 0.64 -1.68 -4.94
CA GLU A 49 0.97 -1.79 -6.37
C GLU A 49 0.03 -2.78 -7.08
N GLU A 50 -0.17 -3.98 -6.51
CA GLU A 50 -1.09 -4.98 -7.06
C GLU A 50 -2.55 -4.47 -7.10
N ALA A 51 -3.00 -3.80 -6.04
CA ALA A 51 -4.35 -3.26 -5.96
C ALA A 51 -4.58 -2.09 -6.95
N ILE A 52 -3.56 -1.23 -7.14
CA ILE A 52 -3.59 -0.14 -8.11
C ILE A 52 -3.69 -0.71 -9.53
N GLU A 53 -2.88 -1.70 -9.88
CA GLU A 53 -2.91 -2.34 -11.21
C GLU A 53 -4.29 -2.94 -11.49
N LEU A 54 -4.88 -3.60 -10.49
CA LEU A 54 -6.24 -4.13 -10.59
C LEU A 54 -7.27 -3.01 -10.81
N LEU A 55 -7.23 -1.94 -10.03
CA LEU A 55 -8.14 -0.80 -10.18
C LEU A 55 -8.01 -0.15 -11.56
N GLU A 56 -6.80 0.08 -12.04
CA GLU A 56 -6.55 0.62 -13.37
C GLU A 56 -7.11 -0.26 -14.49
N SER A 57 -7.07 -1.58 -14.32
CA SER A 57 -7.65 -2.51 -15.31
C SER A 57 -9.18 -2.46 -15.38
N LEU A 58 -9.83 -1.98 -14.33
CA LEU A 58 -11.29 -1.89 -14.20
C LEU A 58 -11.82 -0.49 -14.55
N GLU A 59 -10.95 0.50 -14.58
CA GLU A 59 -11.26 1.87 -14.96
C GLU A 59 -11.33 2.02 -16.49
N VAL A 60 -12.40 2.66 -16.98
CA VAL A 60 -12.70 2.89 -18.40
C VAL A 60 -12.68 4.38 -18.71
#